data_AF-A0A9E4UYB8-F1
#
_entry.id   AF-A0A9E4UYB8-F1
#
_cell.length_a   1.000
_cell.length_b   1.000
_cell.length_c   1.000
_cell.angle_alpha   90.00
_cell.angle_beta   90.00
_cell.angle_gamma   90.00
#
_symmetry.space_group_name_H-M   'P 1'
#
loop_
_entity.id
_entity.type
_entity.pdbx_description
1 polymer ?
#
loop_
_entity_poly.entity_id
_entity_poly.type
_entity_poly.pdbx_seq_one_letter_code
_entity_poly.pdbx_strand_id
1 'polypeptide(L)'
;LAVPLIWGGQVVAVLGVRHHDPMKYDDADQARVERVAAQIAGPVAGALLRERDEALVRERVMLTGIGELMGGAPDLGSVFEEFTKQILKLVPFDEMAFLEIDHDRQVVKREHIFQDKRASRSRRLDPSEFSLAGTWVEKVSTSRQGVLRHSGSSEKTDKELPPPCHQRPGQTRSPGQGYWCLSSGVMKLPQHFG
;
A
#
# COMPACT_ATOMS: atom_id res chain seq x y z
N LEU A 1 -5.56 35.05 17.10
CA LEU A 1 -4.17 35.39 17.48
C LEU A 1 -3.28 34.16 17.34
N ALA A 2 -2.06 34.31 16.85
CA ALA A 2 -1.07 33.23 16.81
C ALA A 2 0.31 33.81 17.14
N VAL A 3 1.07 33.16 18.01
CA VAL A 3 2.40 33.62 18.43
C VAL A 3 3.43 32.49 18.31
N PRO A 4 4.70 32.81 18.04
CA PRO A 4 5.73 31.78 17.87
C PRO A 4 6.23 31.25 19.21
N LEU A 5 6.55 29.96 19.25
CA LEU A 5 7.35 29.34 20.30
C LEU A 5 8.79 29.25 19.76
N ILE A 6 9.68 30.12 20.26
CA ILE A 6 11.06 30.22 19.78
C ILE A 6 12.00 29.55 20.79
N TRP A 7 12.79 28.60 20.32
CA TRP A 7 13.82 27.94 21.11
C TRP A 7 15.11 27.83 20.28
N GLY A 8 16.25 28.26 20.84
CA GLY A 8 17.53 28.26 20.12
C GLY A 8 17.55 29.16 18.87
N GLY A 9 16.72 30.20 18.81
CA GLY A 9 16.60 31.09 17.66
C GLY A 9 15.74 30.54 16.50
N GLN A 10 15.15 29.36 16.65
CA GLN A 10 14.23 28.76 15.67
C GLN A 10 12.80 28.73 16.19
N VAL A 11 11.83 28.95 15.30
CA VAL A 11 10.40 28.74 15.62
C VAL A 11 10.13 27.24 15.60
N VAL A 12 9.91 26.65 16.79
CA VAL A 12 9.68 25.20 16.93
C VAL A 12 8.20 24.82 16.87
N ALA A 13 7.32 25.77 17.17
CA ALA A 13 5.87 25.61 17.15
C ALA A 13 5.16 26.97 17.13
N VAL A 14 3.83 26.96 16.97
CA VAL A 14 2.99 28.15 17.03
C VAL A 14 1.86 27.92 18.05
N LEU A 15 1.70 28.85 18.98
CA LEU A 15 0.56 28.87 19.91
C LEU A 15 -0.58 29.66 19.26
N GLY A 16 -1.63 28.95 18.83
CA GLY A 16 -2.84 29.54 18.28
C GLY A 16 -3.93 29.73 19.34
N VAL A 17 -4.42 30.96 19.49
CA VAL A 17 -5.56 31.30 20.35
C VAL A 17 -6.69 31.87 19.50
N ARG A 18 -7.89 31.28 19.60
CA ARG A 18 -9.05 31.59 18.76
C ARG A 18 -10.26 31.98 19.60
N HIS A 19 -11.05 32.90 19.05
CA HIS A 19 -12.35 33.31 19.55
C HIS A 19 -13.33 33.43 18.35
N HIS A 20 -14.63 33.30 18.61
CA HIS A 20 -15.66 33.38 17.55
C HIS A 20 -15.80 34.80 16.97
N ASP A 21 -15.63 35.83 17.79
CA ASP A 21 -15.51 37.22 17.34
C ASP A 21 -14.12 37.46 16.70
N PRO A 22 -14.06 37.82 15.39
CA PRO A 22 -12.81 38.06 14.68
C PRO A 22 -11.95 39.20 15.23
N MET A 23 -12.57 40.18 15.91
CA MET A 23 -11.89 41.38 16.42
C MET A 23 -11.61 41.32 17.92
N LYS A 24 -11.71 40.14 18.53
CA LYS A 24 -11.65 40.00 19.99
C LYS A 24 -10.31 40.40 20.62
N TYR A 25 -9.21 40.22 19.89
CA TYR A 25 -7.86 40.37 20.43
C TYR A 25 -7.21 41.66 19.97
N ASP A 26 -6.52 42.33 20.89
CA ASP A 26 -5.72 43.52 20.64
C ASP A 26 -4.21 43.25 20.80
N ASP A 27 -3.41 44.31 20.61
CA ASP A 27 -1.94 44.23 20.74
C ASP A 27 -1.49 43.89 22.17
N ALA A 28 -2.28 44.28 23.18
CA ALA A 28 -1.97 43.97 24.57
C ALA A 28 -2.19 42.48 24.88
N ASP A 29 -3.21 41.86 24.27
CA ASP A 29 -3.41 40.41 24.28
C ASP A 29 -2.25 39.70 23.60
N GLN A 30 -1.84 40.16 22.42
CA GLN A 30 -0.68 39.59 21.73
C GLN A 30 0.56 39.60 22.63
N ALA A 31 0.92 40.75 23.21
CA ALA A 31 2.09 40.87 24.07
C ALA A 31 1.99 39.98 25.34
N ARG A 32 0.77 39.79 25.89
CA ARG A 32 0.54 38.85 27.00
C ARG A 32 0.83 37.40 26.58
N VAL A 33 0.27 36.97 25.45
CA VAL A 33 0.42 35.60 24.96
C VAL A 33 1.85 35.32 24.50
N GLU A 34 2.54 36.29 23.91
CA GLU A 34 3.97 36.19 23.56
C GLU A 34 4.85 35.94 24.78
N ARG A 35 4.62 36.63 25.90
CA ARG A 35 5.36 36.37 27.15
C ARG A 35 5.13 34.95 27.68
N VAL A 36 3.91 34.46 27.58
CA VAL A 36 3.60 33.06 27.94
C VAL A 36 4.32 32.09 27.00
N ALA A 37 4.25 32.33 25.69
CA ALA A 37 4.92 31.50 24.69
C ALA A 37 6.44 31.43 24.92
N ALA A 38 7.08 32.56 25.24
CA ALA A 38 8.50 32.61 25.57
C ALA A 38 8.86 31.74 26.79
N GLN A 39 7.99 31.65 27.80
CA GLN A 39 8.24 30.82 28.99
C GLN A 39 8.07 29.31 28.71
N ILE A 40 7.12 28.94 27.85
CA ILE A 40 6.83 27.52 27.57
C ILE A 40 7.58 26.96 26.36
N ALA A 41 8.26 27.79 25.56
CA ALA A 41 8.93 27.37 24.33
C ALA A 41 9.96 26.25 24.56
N GLY A 42 10.78 26.35 25.61
CA GLY A 42 11.77 25.32 25.95
C GLY A 42 11.13 23.96 26.32
N PRO A 43 10.22 23.91 27.31
CA PRO A 43 9.49 22.69 27.64
C PRO A 43 8.75 22.07 26.45
N VAL A 44 8.09 22.88 25.61
CA VAL A 44 7.40 22.42 24.40
C VAL A 44 8.39 21.85 23.39
N ALA A 45 9.51 22.53 23.11
CA ALA A 45 10.55 22.03 22.21
C ALA A 45 11.07 20.66 22.68
N GLY A 46 11.35 20.52 23.97
CA GLY A 46 11.81 19.28 24.57
C GLY A 46 10.79 18.15 24.46
N ALA A 47 9.50 18.44 24.66
CA ALA A 47 8.43 17.45 24.49
C ALA A 47 8.33 16.97 23.04
N LEU A 48 8.28 17.90 22.08
CA LEU A 48 8.20 17.58 20.66
C LEU A 48 9.41 16.77 20.17
N LEU A 49 10.61 17.10 20.65
CA LEU A 49 11.82 16.34 20.31
C LEU A 49 11.74 14.91 20.84
N ARG A 50 11.35 14.72 22.10
CA ARG A 50 11.17 13.38 22.70
C ARG A 50 10.11 12.57 21.96
N GLU A 51 8.96 13.15 21.64
CA GLU A 51 7.90 12.45 20.90
C GLU A 51 8.40 11.95 19.54
N ARG A 52 9.17 12.77 18.82
CA ARG A 52 9.77 12.40 17.54
C ARG A 52 10.82 11.29 17.70
N ASP A 53 11.71 11.43 18.68
CA ASP A 53 12.78 10.46 18.92
C ASP A 53 12.20 9.11 19.37
N GLU A 54 11.18 9.12 20.24
CA GLU A 54 10.46 7.92 20.62
C GLU A 54 9.74 7.27 19.43
N ALA A 55 9.17 8.05 18.51
CA ALA A 55 8.56 7.50 17.29
C ALA A 55 9.60 6.77 16.42
N LEU A 56 10.79 7.36 16.24
CA LEU A 56 11.90 6.74 15.50
C LEU A 56 12.43 5.48 16.20
N VAL A 57 12.55 5.50 17.53
CA VAL A 57 12.94 4.32 18.31
C VAL A 57 11.90 3.21 18.17
N ARG A 58 10.61 3.53 18.27
CA ARG A 58 9.52 2.55 18.07
C ARG A 58 9.56 1.94 16.68
N GLU A 59 9.76 2.75 15.64
CA GLU A 59 9.90 2.28 14.26
C GLU A 59 11.10 1.33 14.12
N ARG A 60 12.27 1.71 14.66
CA ARG A 60 13.47 0.87 14.59
C ARG A 60 13.31 -0.46 15.32
N VAL A 61 12.75 -0.46 16.53
CA VAL A 61 12.50 -1.70 17.30
C VAL A 61 11.58 -2.65 16.53
N MET A 62 10.53 -2.09 15.91
CA MET A 62 9.63 -2.87 15.04
C MET A 62 10.36 -3.47 13.84
N LEU A 63 11.17 -2.69 13.12
CA LEU A 63 11.94 -3.17 11.96
C LEU A 63 12.95 -4.25 12.35
N THR A 64 13.64 -4.09 13.49
CA THR A 64 14.54 -5.12 14.02
C THR A 64 13.78 -6.39 14.37
N GLY A 65 12.63 -6.28 15.04
CA GLY A 65 11.80 -7.44 15.38
C GLY A 65 11.28 -8.19 14.15
N ILE A 66 10.93 -7.48 13.07
CA ILE A 66 10.59 -8.09 11.79
C ILE A 66 11.78 -8.87 11.22
N GLY A 67 12.96 -8.25 11.19
CA GLY A 67 14.17 -8.88 10.66
C GLY A 67 14.58 -10.14 11.43
N GLU A 68 14.51 -10.10 12.76
CA GLU A 68 14.79 -11.24 13.63
C GLU A 68 13.77 -12.37 13.43
N LEU A 69 12.47 -12.04 13.38
CA LEU A 69 11.41 -13.02 13.12
C LEU A 69 11.64 -13.74 11.79
N MET A 70 11.90 -12.99 10.72
CA MET A 70 12.06 -13.53 9.38
C MET A 70 13.38 -14.30 9.23
N GLY A 71 14.47 -13.80 9.81
CA GLY A 71 15.80 -14.40 9.70
C GLY A 71 15.99 -15.67 10.53
N GLY A 72 15.23 -15.83 11.62
CA GLY A 72 15.26 -17.03 12.47
C GLY A 72 14.29 -18.14 12.06
N ALA A 73 13.47 -17.92 11.04
CA ALA A 73 12.42 -18.84 10.64
C ALA A 73 13.00 -20.07 9.90
N PRO A 74 12.59 -21.31 10.25
CA PRO A 74 12.95 -22.50 9.46
C PRO A 74 12.29 -22.48 8.06
N ASP A 75 11.10 -21.90 7.98
CA ASP A 75 10.36 -21.67 6.75
C ASP A 75 9.43 -20.45 6.89
N LEU A 76 9.06 -19.86 5.76
CA LEU A 76 8.27 -18.64 5.68
C LEU A 76 6.85 -18.80 6.27
N GLY A 77 6.29 -20.01 6.15
CA GLY A 77 4.95 -20.32 6.65
C GLY A 77 4.86 -20.27 8.17
N SER A 78 5.91 -20.72 8.85
CA SER A 78 5.98 -20.76 10.32
C SER A 78 5.89 -19.37 10.98
N VAL A 79 6.28 -18.31 10.27
CA VAL A 79 6.35 -16.94 10.79
C VAL A 79 5.35 -15.98 10.15
N PHE A 80 4.66 -16.40 9.09
CA PHE A 80 3.79 -15.53 8.30
C PHE A 80 2.69 -14.83 9.11
N GLU A 81 2.03 -15.55 10.03
CA GLU A 81 0.97 -14.98 10.86
C GLU A 81 1.51 -13.88 11.78
N GLU A 82 2.64 -14.11 12.43
CA GLU A 82 3.26 -13.13 13.33
C GLU A 82 3.82 -11.94 12.53
N PHE A 83 4.44 -12.20 11.38
CA PHE A 83 4.92 -11.15 10.48
C PHE A 83 3.77 -10.23 10.06
N THR A 84 2.63 -10.80 9.64
CA THR A 84 1.43 -10.04 9.30
C THR A 84 0.98 -9.15 10.46
N LYS A 85 0.92 -9.68 11.69
CA LYS A 85 0.56 -8.90 12.89
C LYS A 85 1.51 -7.73 13.13
N GLN A 86 2.81 -7.89 12.81
CA GLN A 86 3.77 -6.80 12.94
C GLN A 86 3.57 -5.71 11.88
N ILE A 87 3.30 -6.07 10.62
CA ILE A 87 3.04 -5.05 9.59
C ILE A 87 1.70 -4.33 9.81
N LEU A 88 0.67 -5.00 10.34
CA LEU A 88 -0.62 -4.37 10.67
C LEU A 88 -0.49 -3.22 11.69
N LYS A 89 0.56 -3.22 12.52
CA LYS A 89 0.86 -2.13 13.45
C LYS A 89 1.44 -0.90 12.75
N LEU A 90 1.99 -1.05 11.53
CA LEU A 90 2.61 0.01 10.75
C LEU A 90 1.66 0.59 9.72
N VAL A 91 1.02 -0.28 8.94
CA VAL A 91 0.13 0.11 7.86
C VAL A 91 -1.13 -0.74 7.98
N PRO A 92 -2.33 -0.13 8.04
CA PRO A 92 -3.56 -0.89 7.99
C PRO A 92 -3.75 -1.49 6.60
N PHE A 93 -4.03 -2.79 6.53
CA PHE A 93 -4.38 -3.48 5.29
C PHE A 93 -5.38 -4.61 5.56
N ASP A 94 -6.16 -4.93 4.53
CA ASP A 94 -7.16 -6.00 4.60
C ASP A 94 -6.63 -7.32 4.04
N GLU A 95 -5.55 -7.29 3.28
CA GLU A 95 -4.99 -8.46 2.60
C GLU A 95 -3.48 -8.32 2.45
N MET A 96 -2.76 -9.41 2.71
CA MET A 96 -1.32 -9.54 2.49
C MET A 96 -1.02 -10.95 1.98
N ALA A 97 -0.10 -11.06 1.03
CA ALA A 97 0.40 -12.34 0.57
C ALA A 97 1.87 -12.23 0.18
N PHE A 98 2.59 -13.35 0.25
CA PHE A 98 3.84 -13.50 -0.48
C PHE A 98 3.55 -13.92 -1.92
N LEU A 99 4.30 -13.35 -2.86
CA LEU A 99 4.18 -13.66 -4.28
C LEU A 99 5.51 -14.21 -4.77
N GLU A 100 5.54 -15.50 -5.08
CA GLU A 100 6.69 -16.17 -5.67
C GLU A 100 6.63 -16.03 -7.19
N ILE A 101 7.74 -15.65 -7.82
CA ILE A 101 7.85 -15.56 -9.28
C ILE A 101 8.63 -16.75 -9.79
N ASP A 102 7.99 -17.56 -10.63
CA ASP A 102 8.63 -18.63 -11.40
C ASP A 102 9.04 -18.05 -12.77
N HIS A 103 10.32 -17.72 -12.90
CA HIS A 103 10.86 -17.11 -14.11
C HIS A 103 10.94 -18.07 -15.31
N ASP A 104 10.92 -19.39 -15.09
CA ASP A 104 10.96 -20.35 -16.19
C ASP A 104 9.56 -20.53 -16.79
N ARG A 105 8.54 -20.63 -15.93
CA ARG A 105 7.14 -20.80 -16.33
C ARG A 105 6.43 -19.47 -16.61
N GLN A 106 7.04 -18.34 -16.27
CA GLN A 106 6.48 -16.99 -16.38
C GLN A 106 5.12 -16.87 -15.65
N VAL A 107 5.08 -17.42 -14.43
CA VAL A 107 3.91 -17.40 -13.55
C VAL A 107 4.26 -16.84 -12.18
N VAL A 108 3.25 -16.32 -11.50
CA VAL A 108 3.30 -15.88 -10.11
C VAL A 108 2.45 -16.83 -9.29
N LYS A 109 3.02 -17.37 -8.21
CA LYS A 109 2.29 -18.14 -7.20
C LYS A 109 2.05 -17.26 -5.99
N ARG A 110 0.82 -17.28 -5.49
CA ARG A 110 0.44 -16.60 -4.25
C ARG A 110 0.61 -17.56 -3.09
N GLU A 111 1.67 -17.33 -2.32
CA GLU A 111 2.02 -18.11 -1.14
C GLU A 111 1.66 -17.35 0.13
N HIS A 112 1.29 -18.07 1.19
CA HIS A 112 0.95 -17.56 2.52
C HIS A 112 0.07 -16.30 2.51
N ILE A 113 -1.24 -16.48 2.68
CA ILE A 113 -2.21 -15.39 2.53
C ILE A 113 -2.82 -15.03 3.87
N PHE A 114 -2.83 -13.74 4.19
CA PHE A 114 -3.64 -13.15 5.23
C PHE A 114 -4.78 -12.35 4.59
N GLN A 115 -5.99 -12.53 5.13
CA GLN A 115 -7.14 -11.71 4.80
C GLN A 115 -7.95 -11.37 6.05
N ASP A 116 -8.30 -10.09 6.18
CA ASP A 116 -9.30 -9.67 7.14
C ASP A 116 -10.65 -10.33 6.82
N LYS A 117 -11.32 -10.84 7.85
CA LYS A 117 -12.62 -11.53 7.74
C LYS A 117 -13.71 -10.68 7.09
N ARG A 118 -13.59 -9.34 7.12
CA ARG A 118 -14.51 -8.41 6.44
C ARG A 118 -14.25 -8.35 4.94
N ALA A 119 -12.99 -8.45 4.52
CA ALA A 119 -12.59 -8.43 3.11
C ALA A 119 -12.74 -9.79 2.42
N SER A 120 -12.59 -10.90 3.15
CA SER A 120 -12.74 -12.26 2.59
C SER A 120 -14.17 -12.57 2.12
N ARG A 121 -15.18 -11.82 2.59
CA ARG A 121 -16.57 -11.94 2.13
C ARG A 121 -16.83 -11.29 0.76
N SER A 122 -16.00 -10.32 0.35
CA SER A 122 -16.22 -9.52 -0.86
C SER A 122 -15.24 -9.86 -2.00
N ARG A 123 -14.04 -10.37 -1.69
CA ARG A 123 -13.05 -10.79 -2.70
C ARG A 123 -12.96 -12.32 -2.77
N ARG A 124 -13.41 -12.91 -3.88
CA ARG A 124 -13.01 -14.28 -4.23
C ARG A 124 -11.55 -14.23 -4.68
N LEU A 125 -10.69 -15.02 -4.04
CA LEU A 125 -9.33 -15.22 -4.52
C LEU A 125 -9.36 -16.15 -5.75
N ASP A 126 -9.32 -15.54 -6.93
CA ASP A 126 -8.97 -16.24 -8.18
C ASP A 126 -7.43 -16.36 -8.30
N PRO A 127 -6.94 -17.26 -9.16
CA PRO A 127 -6.25 -18.50 -8.80
C PRO A 127 -4.94 -18.30 -8.01
N SER A 128 -4.53 -19.35 -7.30
CA SER A 128 -3.25 -19.40 -6.56
C SER A 128 -2.03 -19.23 -7.46
N GLU A 129 -2.18 -19.47 -8.77
CA GLU A 129 -1.14 -19.25 -9.78
C GLU A 129 -1.73 -18.47 -10.97
N PHE A 130 -1.04 -17.44 -11.44
CA PHE A 130 -1.45 -16.60 -12.58
C PHE A 130 -0.24 -16.15 -13.42
N SER A 131 -0.45 -15.75 -14.68
CA SER A 131 0.65 -15.31 -15.56
C SER A 131 1.35 -14.07 -15.00
N LEU A 132 2.68 -14.01 -15.10
CA LEU A 132 3.46 -12.83 -14.71
C LEU A 132 3.18 -11.64 -15.63
N ALA A 133 3.03 -11.90 -16.93
CA ALA A 133 2.90 -10.86 -17.95
C ALA A 133 1.64 -10.01 -17.77
N GLY A 134 1.79 -8.70 -17.89
CA GLY A 134 0.72 -7.71 -17.75
C GLY A 134 0.30 -7.47 -16.30
N THR A 135 1.01 -8.01 -15.31
CA THR A 135 0.67 -7.81 -13.90
C THR A 135 1.50 -6.70 -13.26
N TRP A 136 1.01 -6.15 -12.15
CA TRP A 136 1.80 -5.25 -11.33
C TRP A 136 3.05 -5.92 -10.73
N VAL A 137 3.05 -7.26 -10.61
CA VAL A 137 4.20 -8.04 -10.16
C VAL A 137 5.33 -7.99 -11.19
N GLU A 138 5.02 -8.08 -12.49
CA GLU A 138 6.00 -7.85 -13.58
C GLU A 138 6.58 -6.43 -13.50
N LYS A 139 5.74 -5.43 -13.26
CA LYS A 139 6.18 -4.04 -13.14
C LYS A 139 7.13 -3.84 -11.96
N VAL A 140 6.81 -4.41 -10.79
CA VAL A 140 7.70 -4.37 -9.61
C VAL A 140 9.00 -5.13 -9.89
N SER A 141 8.93 -6.32 -10.48
CA SER A 141 10.10 -7.15 -10.81
C SER A 141 11.06 -6.43 -11.78
N THR A 142 10.51 -5.80 -12.82
CA THR A 142 11.30 -5.12 -13.85
C THR A 142 11.86 -3.78 -13.37
N SER A 143 11.03 -2.97 -12.69
CA SER A 143 11.46 -1.64 -12.21
C SER A 143 12.32 -1.68 -10.94
N ARG A 144 12.24 -2.77 -10.17
CA ARG A 144 12.83 -2.89 -8.83
C ARG A 144 12.38 -1.79 -7.86
N GLN A 145 11.17 -1.26 -8.07
CA GLN A 145 10.55 -0.24 -7.21
C GLN A 145 9.15 -0.66 -6.78
N GLY A 146 8.76 -0.23 -5.58
CA GLY A 146 7.40 -0.41 -5.09
C GLY A 146 6.38 0.31 -5.98
N VAL A 147 5.21 -0.27 -6.15
CA VAL A 147 4.11 0.30 -6.94
C VAL A 147 2.92 0.57 -6.04
N LEU A 148 2.46 1.82 -5.99
CA LEU A 148 1.19 2.18 -5.36
C LEU A 148 0.05 2.02 -6.38
N ARG A 149 -0.98 1.24 -6.02
CA ARG A 149 -2.21 1.11 -6.82
C ARG A 149 -3.33 1.89 -6.13
N HIS A 150 -3.83 2.93 -6.80
CA HIS A 150 -5.03 3.64 -6.36
C HIS A 150 -6.26 2.90 -6.91
N SER A 151 -7.05 2.27 -6.04
CA SER A 151 -8.35 1.71 -6.43
C SER A 151 -9.36 2.86 -6.58
N GLY A 152 -9.39 3.51 -7.74
CA GLY A 152 -10.29 4.65 -7.99
C GLY A 152 -9.97 5.52 -9.22
N SER A 153 -8.81 5.38 -9.85
CA SER A 153 -8.57 6.00 -11.16
C SER A 153 -9.07 5.08 -12.26
N SER A 154 -9.96 5.59 -13.12
CA SER A 154 -10.37 4.97 -14.38
C SER A 154 -9.22 4.93 -15.38
N GLU A 155 -8.12 4.27 -15.02
CA GLU A 155 -7.15 3.80 -15.98
C GLU A 155 -7.71 2.48 -16.52
N LYS A 156 -8.40 2.58 -17.65
CA LYS A 156 -8.79 1.45 -18.51
C LYS A 156 -7.52 0.73 -18.99
N THR A 157 -6.85 0.02 -18.09
CA THR A 157 -5.82 -0.96 -18.42
C THR A 157 -5.73 -1.95 -17.27
N ASP A 158 -6.69 -2.86 -17.24
CA ASP A 158 -6.48 -4.26 -16.88
C ASP A 158 -7.72 -4.98 -17.40
N LYS A 159 -7.59 -5.54 -18.60
CA LYS A 159 -8.63 -6.31 -19.26
C LYS A 159 -9.13 -7.37 -18.27
N GLU A 160 -10.43 -7.39 -18.03
CA GLU A 160 -11.13 -8.61 -17.61
C GLU A 160 -10.63 -9.75 -18.50
N LEU A 161 -9.86 -10.65 -17.91
CA LEU A 161 -9.48 -11.90 -18.56
C LEU A 161 -10.80 -12.66 -18.82
N PRO A 162 -11.16 -12.97 -20.07
CA PRO A 162 -12.29 -13.85 -20.32
C PRO A 162 -11.96 -15.25 -19.76
N PRO A 163 -12.93 -15.97 -19.17
CA PRO A 163 -12.66 -17.26 -18.56
C PRO A 163 -12.20 -18.29 -19.61
N PRO A 164 -11.31 -19.22 -19.24
CA PRO A 164 -10.83 -20.24 -20.17
C PRO A 164 -11.97 -21.15 -20.64
N CYS A 165 -12.05 -21.38 -21.95
CA CYS A 165 -12.98 -22.33 -22.54
C CYS A 165 -12.58 -23.76 -22.14
N HIS A 166 -13.43 -24.46 -21.38
CA HIS A 166 -13.33 -25.91 -21.27
C HIS A 166 -13.57 -26.55 -22.64
N GLN A 167 -12.62 -27.35 -23.12
CA GLN A 167 -12.78 -28.14 -24.34
C GLN A 167 -13.98 -29.08 -24.20
N ARG A 168 -14.90 -29.08 -25.17
CA ARG A 168 -15.79 -30.24 -25.34
C ARG A 168 -14.98 -31.38 -25.95
N PRO A 169 -15.10 -32.62 -25.45
CA PRO A 169 -14.40 -33.76 -26.01
C PRO A 169 -14.88 -34.01 -27.45
N GLY A 170 -13.95 -33.98 -28.42
CA GLY A 170 -14.21 -34.36 -29.81
C GLY A 170 -13.74 -33.42 -30.93
N GLN A 171 -13.10 -32.28 -30.66
CA GLN A 171 -12.56 -31.40 -31.73
C GLN A 171 -11.04 -31.51 -31.87
N THR A 172 -10.58 -31.96 -33.04
CA THR A 172 -9.17 -31.95 -33.46
C THR A 172 -8.73 -30.55 -33.89
N ARG A 173 -7.62 -30.05 -33.33
CA ARG A 173 -6.97 -28.78 -33.72
C ARG A 173 -6.24 -28.96 -35.05
N SER A 174 -6.35 -27.98 -35.96
CA SER A 174 -5.32 -27.73 -36.96
C SER A 174 -4.24 -26.78 -36.39
N PRO A 175 -2.94 -26.98 -36.67
CA PRO A 175 -1.89 -26.14 -36.12
C PRO A 175 -1.93 -24.74 -36.75
N GLY A 176 -1.91 -23.69 -35.93
CA GLY A 176 -1.66 -22.31 -36.39
C GLY A 176 -2.83 -21.31 -36.33
N GLN A 177 -3.99 -21.64 -35.75
CA GLN A 177 -5.08 -20.68 -35.52
C GLN A 177 -5.52 -20.64 -34.04
N GLY A 178 -5.30 -19.51 -33.38
CA GLY A 178 -5.95 -19.18 -32.12
C GLY A 178 -7.35 -18.62 -32.38
N TYR A 179 -8.37 -19.12 -31.68
CA TYR A 179 -9.73 -18.59 -31.72
C TYR A 179 -10.15 -18.10 -30.33
N TRP A 180 -10.84 -16.96 -30.29
CA TRP A 180 -11.49 -16.38 -29.10
C TRP A 180 -13.02 -16.48 -29.29
N CYS A 181 -13.75 -16.99 -28.30
CA CYS A 181 -15.22 -16.95 -28.30
C CYS A 181 -15.72 -15.65 -27.68
N LEU A 182 -16.36 -14.79 -28.47
CA LEU A 182 -17.24 -13.74 -27.95
C LEU A 182 -18.63 -14.34 -27.72
N SER A 183 -19.35 -13.85 -26.70
CA SER A 183 -20.65 -14.36 -26.25
C SER A 183 -21.82 -14.18 -27.24
N SER A 184 -21.53 -13.87 -28.51
CA SER A 184 -22.53 -13.85 -29.59
C SER A 184 -21.84 -13.97 -30.96
N GLY A 185 -21.75 -15.20 -31.48
CA GLY A 185 -21.46 -15.49 -32.88
C GLY A 185 -19.98 -15.47 -33.31
N VAL A 186 -19.55 -16.51 -34.03
CA VAL A 186 -18.22 -16.62 -34.64
C VAL A 186 -18.16 -15.73 -35.88
N MET A 187 -17.34 -14.68 -35.87
CA MET A 187 -17.06 -13.89 -37.07
C MET A 187 -15.70 -14.31 -37.67
N LYS A 188 -15.70 -14.75 -38.93
CA LYS A 188 -14.48 -14.93 -39.72
C LYS A 188 -13.94 -13.56 -40.12
N LEU A 189 -12.65 -13.29 -39.87
CA LEU A 189 -11.94 -12.18 -40.51
C LEU A 189 -11.73 -12.49 -42.01
N PRO A 190 -11.95 -11.53 -42.93
CA PRO A 190 -11.60 -11.72 -44.33
C PRO A 190 -10.08 -11.69 -44.51
N GLN A 191 -9.60 -12.57 -45.37
CA GLN A 191 -8.23 -12.57 -45.88
C GLN A 191 -8.14 -11.57 -47.05
N HIS A 192 -6.98 -10.90 -47.10
CA HIS A 192 -6.28 -10.36 -48.27
C HIS A 192 -6.19 -8.84 -48.53
N PHE A 193 -4.90 -8.44 -48.55
CA PHE A 193 -4.13 -7.63 -49.50
C PHE A 193 -4.43 -6.14 -49.71
N GLY A 194 -3.32 -5.39 -49.62
CA GLY A 194 -3.14 -3.97 -49.90
C GLY A 194 -1.88 -3.50 -49.20
#